data_AF-A0A1A0V0P3-F1
#
_entry.id   AF-A0A1A0V0P3-F1
#
_cell.length_a   1.000
_cell.length_b   1.000
_cell.length_c   1.000
_cell.angle_alpha   90.00
_cell.angle_beta   90.00
_cell.angle_gamma   90.00
#
_symmetry.space_group_name_H-M   'P 1'
#
loop_
_entity.id
_entity.type
_entity.pdbx_description
1 polymer ?
#
loop_
_entity_poly.entity_id
_entity_poly.type
_entity_poly.pdbx_seq_one_letter_code
_entity_poly.pdbx_strand_id
1 'polypeptide(L)' 'MPEANAALRDAVVRLAASSPPLLLTCERCGGNFYSKRRTTRFCSPHCRQASYRARTSRRRIVAKRIAEFDRLYPTKTEE' A
#
# COMPACT_ATOMS: atom_id res chain seq x y z
N MET A 1 3.49 -33.64 22.61
CA MET A 1 2.91 -33.15 21.33
C MET A 1 3.38 -31.76 20.84
N PRO A 2 4.53 -31.16 21.26
CA PRO A 2 4.99 -29.89 20.67
C PRO A 2 5.72 -30.06 19.33
N GLU A 3 6.38 -31.20 19.11
CA GLU A 3 7.17 -31.49 17.91
C GLU A 3 6.32 -31.61 16.64
N ALA A 4 5.15 -32.25 16.73
CA ALA A 4 4.19 -32.34 15.63
C ALA A 4 3.72 -30.95 15.15
N ASN A 5 3.49 -30.02 16.10
CA ASN A 5 3.12 -28.64 15.78
C ASN A 5 4.29 -27.85 15.16
N ALA A 6 5.53 -28.14 15.55
CA ALA A 6 6.72 -27.54 14.94
C ALA A 6 6.93 -28.03 13.51
N ALA A 7 6.80 -29.35 13.27
CA ALA A 7 6.89 -29.92 11.93
C ALA A 7 5.79 -29.40 11.00
N LEU A 8 4.55 -29.28 11.50
CA LEU A 8 3.44 -28.70 10.74
C LEU A 8 3.72 -27.23 10.36
N ARG A 9 4.26 -26.43 11.29
CA ARG A 9 4.65 -25.04 11.01
C ARG A 9 5.74 -24.95 9.95
N ASP A 10 6.79 -25.78 10.04
CA ASP A 10 7.86 -25.82 9.04
C ASP A 10 7.32 -26.19 7.64
N ALA A 11 6.45 -27.19 7.56
CA ALA A 11 5.80 -27.59 6.33
C ALA A 11 4.97 -26.44 5.71
N VAL A 12 4.20 -25.71 6.51
CA VAL A 12 3.42 -24.55 6.06
C VAL A 12 4.32 -23.43 5.52
N VAL A 13 5.44 -23.13 6.20
CA VAL A 13 6.38 -22.10 5.76
C VAL A 13 7.02 -22.48 4.42
N ARG A 14 7.41 -23.75 4.25
CA ARG A 14 7.98 -24.25 2.98
C ARG A 14 6.98 -24.16 1.83
N LEU A 15 5.72 -24.55 2.06
CA LEU A 15 4.67 -24.46 1.04
C LEU A 15 4.35 -23.00 0.65
N ALA A 16 4.36 -22.09 1.63
CA ALA A 16 4.18 -20.66 1.35
C ALA A 16 5.33 -20.09 0.50
N ALA A 17 6.56 -20.61 0.66
CA ALA A 17 7.72 -20.20 -0.12
C ALA A 17 7.71 -20.72 -1.58
N SER A 18 7.07 -21.87 -1.84
CA SER A 18 7.01 -22.51 -3.16
C SER A 18 5.78 -22.14 -3.99
N SER A 19 4.94 -21.22 -3.51
CA SER A 19 3.71 -20.81 -4.21
C SER A 19 4.01 -20.22 -5.60
N PRO A 20 3.21 -20.56 -6.64
CA PRO A 20 3.41 -20.03 -7.98
C PRO A 20 3.20 -18.52 -8.03
N PRO A 21 3.87 -17.81 -8.96
CA PRO A 21 3.69 -16.38 -9.13
C PRO A 21 2.25 -16.06 -9.54
N LEU A 22 1.67 -15.06 -8.90
CA LEU A 22 0.30 -14.61 -9.17
C LEU A 22 0.32 -13.55 -10.26
N LEU A 23 -0.63 -13.64 -11.19
CA LEU A 23 -0.92 -12.57 -12.13
C LEU A 23 -1.74 -11.49 -11.42
N LEU A 24 -1.19 -10.28 -11.28
CA LEU A 24 -1.81 -9.13 -10.62
C LEU A 24 -1.89 -7.95 -11.60
N THR A 25 -2.81 -7.03 -11.34
CA THR A 25 -2.98 -5.81 -12.12
C THR A 25 -2.40 -4.62 -11.36
N CYS A 26 -1.62 -3.79 -12.05
CA CYS A 26 -1.00 -2.61 -11.47
C CYS A 26 -2.04 -1.51 -11.21
N GLU A 27 -2.19 -1.09 -9.96
CA GLU A 27 -3.15 -0.04 -9.56
C GLU A 27 -2.85 1.35 -10.19
N ARG A 28 -1.66 1.53 -10.78
CA ARG A 28 -1.25 2.80 -11.39
C ARG A 28 -1.41 2.83 -12.91
N CYS A 29 -0.91 1.82 -13.61
CA CYS A 29 -0.91 1.79 -15.08
C CYS A 29 -1.91 0.80 -15.68
N GLY A 30 -2.58 -0.02 -14.86
CA GLY A 30 -3.52 -1.04 -15.33
C GLY A 30 -2.87 -2.26 -15.98
N GLY A 31 -1.53 -2.30 -16.10
CA GLY A 31 -0.83 -3.43 -16.71
C GLY A 31 -0.81 -4.67 -15.81
N ASN A 32 -0.88 -5.84 -16.44
CA ASN A 32 -0.77 -7.14 -15.76
C ASN A 32 0.71 -7.48 -15.52
N PHE A 33 1.03 -8.04 -14.35
CA PHE A 33 2.39 -8.43 -13.97
C PHE A 33 2.38 -9.63 -13.02
N TYR A 34 3.46 -10.41 -13.04
CA TYR A 34 3.63 -11.56 -12.15
C TYR A 34 4.33 -11.18 -10.84
N SER A 35 3.81 -11.64 -9.71
CA SER A 35 4.40 -11.41 -8.39
C SER A 35 4.30 -12.63 -7.50
N LYS A 36 5.38 -12.92 -6.75
CA LYS A 36 5.39 -13.95 -5.71
C LYS A 36 4.53 -13.58 -4.49
N ARG A 37 4.23 -12.28 -4.30
CA ARG A 37 3.45 -11.77 -3.18
C ARG A 37 2.12 -11.21 -3.69
N ARG A 38 1.00 -11.59 -3.06
CA ARG A 38 -0.34 -11.05 -3.40
C ARG A 38 -0.56 -9.61 -2.92
N THR A 39 0.27 -9.12 -1.99
CA THR A 39 0.19 -7.75 -1.49
C THR A 39 0.89 -6.74 -2.40
N THR A 40 1.54 -7.18 -3.47
CA THR A 40 2.19 -6.29 -4.44
C THR A 40 1.15 -5.58 -5.29
N ARG A 41 1.13 -4.25 -5.23
CA ARG A 41 0.14 -3.40 -5.93
C ARG A 41 0.63 -2.77 -7.23
N PHE A 42 1.95 -2.74 -7.44
CA PHE A 42 2.58 -2.01 -8.54
C PHE A 42 3.53 -2.92 -9.31
N CYS A 43 3.49 -2.84 -10.64
CA CYS A 43 4.33 -3.64 -11.53
C CYS A 43 5.82 -3.28 -11.47
N SER A 44 6.17 -2.06 -11.02
CA SER A 44 7.56 -1.59 -11.01
C SER A 44 7.82 -0.51 -9.95
N PRO A 45 9.10 -0.29 -9.58
CA PRO A 45 9.50 0.84 -8.74
C PRO A 45 9.07 2.19 -9.30
N HIS A 46 9.03 2.34 -10.62
CA HIS A 46 8.57 3.56 -11.28
C HIS A 46 7.10 3.84 -10.98
N CYS A 47 6.21 2.87 -11.20
CA CYS A 47 4.78 2.98 -10.90
C CYS A 47 4.52 3.22 -9.39
N ARG A 48 5.31 2.57 -8.52
CA ARG A 48 5.25 2.79 -7.07
C ARG A 48 5.61 4.22 -6.70
N GLN A 49 6.75 4.72 -7.20
CA GLN A 49 7.23 6.07 -6.90
C GLN A 49 6.29 7.14 -7.45
N ALA A 50 5.78 6.98 -8.67
CA ALA A 50 4.81 7.88 -9.25
C ALA A 50 3.55 7.97 -8.38
N SER A 51 3.08 6.84 -7.84
CA SER A 51 1.89 6.78 -6.98
C SER A 51 2.15 7.36 -5.59
N TYR A 52 3.38 7.24 -5.08
CA TYR A 52 3.80 7.95 -3.88
C TYR A 52 3.78 9.47 -4.10
N ARG A 53 4.42 9.97 -5.17
CA ARG A 53 4.45 11.40 -5.52
C ARG A 53 3.05 11.98 -5.67
N ALA A 54 2.14 11.28 -6.35
CA ALA A 54 0.75 11.71 -6.54
C ALA A 54 -0.04 11.80 -5.22
N ARG A 55 0.17 10.88 -4.28
CA ARG A 55 -0.47 10.95 -2.95
C ARG A 55 0.09 12.10 -2.13
N THR A 56 1.40 12.29 -2.16
CA THR A 56 2.07 13.39 -1.44
C THR A 56 1.64 14.76 -1.98
N SER A 57 1.52 14.92 -3.31
CA SER A 57 1.04 16.17 -3.89
C SER A 57 -0.41 16.45 -3.50
N ARG A 58 -1.31 15.44 -3.57
CA ARG A 58 -2.70 15.58 -3.10
C ARG A 58 -2.78 15.99 -1.63
N ARG A 59 -2.01 15.33 -0.74
CA ARG A 59 -1.95 15.70 0.69
C ARG A 59 -1.53 17.14 0.89
N ARG A 60 -0.51 17.61 0.16
CA ARG A 60 -0.06 19.01 0.24
C ARG A 60 -1.13 19.99 -0.23
N ILE A 61 -1.85 19.67 -1.31
CA ILE A 61 -2.94 20.51 -1.81
C ILE A 61 -4.07 20.59 -0.78
N VAL A 62 -4.49 19.45 -0.22
CA VAL A 62 -5.53 19.41 0.81
C VAL A 62 -5.11 20.19 2.05
N ALA A 63 -3.88 19.99 2.55
CA ALA A 63 -3.37 20.72 3.71
C ALA A 63 -3.37 22.24 3.49
N LYS A 64 -2.98 22.70 2.29
CA LYS A 64 -3.04 24.12 1.94
C LYS A 64 -4.47 24.65 1.95
N ARG A 65 -5.42 23.90 1.38
CA ARG A 65 -6.84 24.29 1.37
C ARG A 65 -7.44 24.33 2.77
N ILE A 66 -7.09 23.38 3.64
CA ILE A 66 -7.50 23.39 5.04
C ILE A 66 -6.92 24.64 5.73
N ALA A 67 -5.62 24.89 5.62
CA ALA A 67 -4.99 26.06 6.22
C ALA A 67 -5.55 27.40 5.68
N GLU A 68 -5.91 27.44 4.41
CA GLU A 68 -6.60 28.59 3.79
C GLU A 68 -8.01 28.75 4.35
N PHE A 69 -8.77 27.66 4.47
CA PHE A 69 -10.09 27.68 5.07
C PHE A 69 -10.03 28.16 6.52
N ASP A 70 -9.15 27.60 7.34
CA ASP A 70 -8.96 28.00 8.74
C ASP A 70 -8.58 29.48 8.88
N ARG A 71 -7.82 30.01 7.91
CA ARG A 71 -7.47 31.43 7.86
C ARG A 71 -8.67 32.31 7.50
N LEU A 72 -9.48 31.90 6.53
CA LEU A 72 -10.62 32.68 6.03
C LEU A 72 -11.83 32.61 6.95
N TYR A 73 -12.02 31.47 7.61
CA TYR A 73 -13.12 31.18 8.51
C TYR A 73 -12.58 30.81 9.90
N PRO A 74 -11.94 31.75 10.60
CA PRO A 74 -11.52 31.51 11.96
C PRO A 74 -12.79 31.31 12.80
N THR A 75 -12.97 30.12 13.34
CA THR A 75 -14.05 29.87 14.31
C THR A 75 -13.77 30.73 15.52
N LYS A 76 -14.59 31.76 15.76
CA LYS A 76 -14.55 32.51 17.01
C LYS A 76 -14.86 31.53 18.13
N THR A 77 -13.87 31.24 18.96
CA THR A 77 -14.11 30.70 20.29
C THR A 77 -14.74 31.84 21.09
N GLU A 78 -16.07 31.88 21.13
CA GLU A 78 -16.80 32.75 22.06
C GLU A 78 -16.69 32.10 23.45
N GLU A 79 -15.86 32.69 24.31
CA GLU A 79 -15.87 32.52 25.78
C GLU A 79 -16.51 33.73 26.43
#